data_AF-A0A7J4SN56-F1
#
_entry.id   AF-A0A7J4SN56-F1
#
_cell.length_a   1.000
_cell.length_b   1.000
_cell.length_c   1.000
_cell.angle_alpha   90.00
_cell.angle_beta   90.00
_cell.angle_gamma   90.00
#
_symmetry.space_group_name_H-M   'P 1'
#
loop_
_entity.id
_entity.type
_entity.pdbx_description
1 polymer ?
#
loop_
_entity_poly.entity_id
_entity_poly.type
_entity_poly.pdbx_seq_one_letter_code
_entity_poly.pdbx_strand_id
1 'polypeptide(L)'
;HIANDVRLSIEHAISNPESALSFAKKWGRGISDETNEKFVGMYVNQRTIDYGDDGREAVMRFLEEGQSIGLVDLDFDPRAIDFIGRAHSR
;
A
#
# COMPACT_ATOMS: atom_id res chain seq x y z
N HIS A 1 -15.19 -2.96 8.18
CA HIS A 1 -15.00 -4.42 8.09
C HIS A 1 -13.95 -4.77 7.04
N ILE A 2 -14.21 -4.55 5.75
CA ILE A 2 -13.26 -4.89 4.65
C ILE A 2 -11.83 -4.36 4.85
N ALA A 3 -11.66 -3.07 5.19
CA ALA A 3 -10.33 -2.48 5.39
C ALA A 3 -9.52 -3.16 6.50
N ASN A 4 -10.18 -3.62 7.57
CA ASN A 4 -9.52 -4.35 8.65
C ASN A 4 -9.13 -5.77 8.21
N ASP A 5 -9.97 -6.44 7.43
CA ASP A 5 -9.68 -7.78 6.93
C ASP A 5 -8.49 -7.77 5.96
N VAL A 6 -8.39 -6.72 5.13
CA VAL A 6 -7.23 -6.48 4.25
C VAL A 6 -5.96 -6.26 5.07
N ARG A 7 -6.01 -5.40 6.10
CA ARG A 7 -4.86 -5.17 7.01
C ARG A 7 -4.39 -6.47 7.66
N LEU A 8 -5.32 -7.26 8.23
CA LEU A 8 -5.01 -8.54 8.86
C LEU A 8 -4.39 -9.54 7.87
N SER A 9 -4.85 -9.55 6.62
CA SER A 9 -4.29 -10.40 5.57
C SER A 9 -2.84 -10.01 5.22
N ILE A 10 -2.55 -8.72 5.12
CA ILE A 10 -1.20 -8.20 4.86
C ILE A 10 -0.27 -8.51 6.03
N GLU A 11 -0.72 -8.28 7.27
CA GLU A 11 0.04 -8.63 8.49
C GLU A 11 0.38 -10.13 8.52
N HIS A 12 -0.60 -10.99 8.22
CA HIS A 12 -0.38 -12.42 8.16
C HIS A 12 0.66 -12.81 7.11
N ALA A 13 0.61 -12.19 5.91
CA ALA A 13 1.58 -12.45 4.85
C ALA A 13 3.00 -12.01 5.24
N ILE A 14 3.15 -10.86 5.90
CA ILE A 14 4.44 -10.34 6.39
C ILE A 14 5.00 -11.23 7.50
N SER A 15 4.15 -11.74 8.41
CA SER A 15 4.58 -12.66 9.47
C SER A 15 4.91 -14.08 8.97
N ASN A 16 4.46 -14.46 7.76
CA ASN A 16 4.64 -15.80 7.19
C ASN A 16 5.23 -15.74 5.77
N PRO A 17 6.45 -15.19 5.60
CA PRO A 17 7.01 -14.88 4.29
C PRO A 17 7.18 -16.11 3.40
N GLU A 18 7.60 -17.26 3.93
CA GLU A 18 7.77 -18.48 3.12
C GLU A 18 6.45 -18.94 2.46
N SER A 19 5.36 -18.95 3.23
CA SER A 19 4.03 -19.31 2.73
C SER A 19 3.52 -18.30 1.71
N ALA A 20 3.69 -17.00 2.00
CA ALA A 20 3.28 -15.92 1.12
C ALA A 20 4.05 -15.94 -0.21
N LEU A 21 5.38 -16.15 -0.17
CA LEU A 21 6.24 -16.23 -1.35
C LEU A 21 5.93 -17.47 -2.19
N SER A 22 5.73 -18.63 -1.56
CA SER A 22 5.32 -19.86 -2.24
C SER A 22 3.99 -19.70 -2.97
N PHE A 23 3.03 -18.99 -2.36
CA PHE A 23 1.78 -18.63 -3.01
C PHE A 23 1.99 -17.65 -4.18
N ALA A 24 2.76 -16.57 -3.97
CA ALA A 24 3.05 -15.55 -4.98
C ALA A 24 3.75 -16.12 -6.23
N LYS A 25 4.68 -17.07 -6.04
CA LYS A 25 5.45 -17.70 -7.13
C LYS A 25 4.56 -18.34 -8.19
N LYS A 26 3.39 -18.89 -7.80
CA LYS A 26 2.41 -19.48 -8.73
C LYS A 26 1.93 -18.49 -9.80
N TRP A 27 2.02 -17.20 -9.50
CA TRP A 27 1.60 -16.08 -10.36
C TRP A 27 2.79 -15.36 -11.01
N GLY A 28 4.02 -15.67 -10.60
CA GLY A 28 5.26 -14.98 -10.99
C GLY A 28 5.78 -15.29 -12.39
N ARG A 29 5.00 -15.91 -13.30
CA ARG A 29 5.39 -16.20 -14.70
C ARG A 29 6.79 -16.84 -14.87
N GLY A 30 7.22 -17.68 -13.93
CA GLY A 30 8.49 -18.42 -14.01
C GLY A 30 9.73 -17.69 -13.49
N ILE A 31 9.57 -16.60 -12.73
CA ILE A 31 10.70 -15.95 -12.03
C ILE A 31 11.35 -16.86 -10.98
N SER A 32 12.65 -16.65 -10.71
CA SER A 32 13.37 -17.34 -9.64
C SER A 32 12.83 -16.96 -8.26
N ASP A 33 13.10 -17.80 -7.26
CA ASP A 33 12.70 -17.53 -5.87
C ASP A 33 13.28 -16.22 -5.33
N GLU A 34 14.56 -15.95 -5.61
CA GLU A 34 15.22 -14.70 -5.25
C GLU A 34 14.55 -13.47 -5.91
N THR A 35 14.18 -13.60 -7.18
CA THR A 35 13.50 -12.51 -7.90
C THR A 35 12.10 -12.30 -7.35
N ASN A 36 11.39 -13.38 -7.00
CA ASN A 36 10.07 -13.33 -6.39
C ASN A 36 10.11 -12.66 -5.01
N GLU A 37 11.08 -13.03 -4.17
CA GLU A 37 11.28 -12.44 -2.85
C GLU A 37 11.55 -10.94 -2.94
N LYS A 38 12.49 -10.54 -3.81
CA LYS A 38 12.81 -9.13 -4.03
C LYS A 38 11.60 -8.35 -4.55
N PHE A 39 10.90 -8.89 -5.55
CA PHE A 39 9.75 -8.22 -6.15
C PHE A 39 8.60 -8.06 -5.16
N VAL A 40 8.26 -9.10 -4.40
CA VAL A 40 7.20 -9.04 -3.38
C VAL A 40 7.58 -8.06 -2.26
N GLY A 41 8.83 -8.12 -1.76
CA GLY A 41 9.29 -7.25 -0.67
C GLY A 41 9.31 -5.76 -1.01
N MET A 42 9.43 -5.40 -2.30
CA MET A 42 9.32 -4.01 -2.75
C MET A 42 7.94 -3.39 -2.50
N TYR A 43 6.87 -4.20 -2.54
CA TYR A 43 5.49 -3.71 -2.49
C TYR A 43 4.70 -4.17 -1.25
N VAL A 44 5.16 -5.22 -0.56
CA VAL A 44 4.54 -5.76 0.65
C VAL A 44 5.50 -5.60 1.82
N ASN A 45 5.31 -4.54 2.59
CA ASN A 45 6.10 -4.23 3.79
C ASN A 45 5.24 -3.45 4.80
N GLN A 46 5.86 -2.91 5.86
CA GLN A 46 5.13 -2.19 6.91
C GLN A 46 4.35 -0.97 6.39
N ARG A 47 4.82 -0.30 5.34
CA ARG A 47 4.08 0.81 4.71
C ARG A 47 2.82 0.35 3.96
N THR A 48 2.73 -0.94 3.64
CA THR A 48 1.53 -1.56 3.05
C THR A 48 0.44 -1.80 4.09
N ILE A 49 0.81 -1.92 5.37
CA ILE A 49 -0.15 -2.08 6.48
C ILE A 49 -0.80 -0.73 6.82
N ASP A 50 0.02 0.31 6.96
CA ASP A 50 -0.42 1.68 7.15
C ASP A 50 0.57 2.60 6.42
N TYR A 51 0.03 3.49 5.58
CA TYR A 51 0.81 4.50 4.88
C TYR A 51 1.61 5.40 5.82
N GLY A 52 1.17 5.53 7.08
CA GLY A 52 1.72 6.48 8.03
C GLY A 52 1.33 7.92 7.68
N ASP A 53 1.66 8.86 8.55
CA ASP A 53 1.37 10.27 8.32
C ASP A 53 2.18 10.83 7.15
N ASP A 54 3.41 10.34 6.96
CA ASP A 54 4.26 10.70 5.83
C ASP A 54 3.74 10.18 4.49
N GLY A 55 3.21 8.94 4.45
CA GLY A 55 2.59 8.39 3.24
C GLY A 55 1.28 9.11 2.87
N ARG A 56 0.47 9.48 3.86
CA ARG A 56 -0.73 10.30 3.64
C ARG A 56 -0.37 11.68 3.09
N GLU A 57 0.64 12.32 3.67
CA GLU A 57 1.16 13.60 3.16
C GLU A 57 1.67 13.47 1.72
N ALA A 58 2.38 12.38 1.40
CA ALA A 58 2.85 12.14 0.04
C ALA A 58 1.70 12.02 -0.98
N VAL A 59 0.59 11.37 -0.62
CA VAL A 59 -0.61 11.27 -1.47
C VAL A 59 -1.25 12.63 -1.69
N MET A 60 -1.43 13.42 -0.63
CA MET A 60 -2.02 14.77 -0.74
C MET A 60 -1.16 15.66 -1.63
N ARG A 61 0.16 15.67 -1.41
CA ARG A 61 1.10 16.45 -2.23
C ARG A 61 1.12 16.01 -3.68
N PHE A 62 1.08 14.71 -3.95
CA PHE A 62 1.04 14.20 -5.32
C PHE A 62 -0.20 14.72 -6.08
N LEU A 63 -1.34 14.80 -5.40
CA LEU A 63 -2.59 15.30 -5.99
C LEU A 63 -2.55 16.83 -6.17
N GLU A 64 -2.02 17.58 -5.21
CA GLU A 64 -1.81 19.04 -5.30
C GLU A 64 -0.83 19.39 -6.45
N GLU A 65 0.26 18.65 -6.59
CA GLU A 65 1.19 18.80 -7.70
C GLU A 65 0.51 18.46 -9.04
N GLY A 66 -0.34 17.43 -9.07
CA GLY A 66 -1.19 17.10 -10.23
C GLY A 66 -2.16 18.22 -10.63
N GLN A 67 -2.73 18.94 -9.65
CA GLN A 67 -3.57 20.11 -9.90
C GLN A 67 -2.77 21.24 -10.56
N SER A 68 -1.54 21.48 -10.09
CA SER A 68 -0.67 22.55 -10.62
C SER A 68 -0.32 22.39 -12.11
N ILE A 69 -0.36 21.16 -12.62
CA ILE A 69 -0.08 20.83 -14.03
C ILE A 69 -1.33 20.47 -14.84
N GLY A 70 -2.53 20.61 -14.26
CA GLY A 70 -3.80 20.36 -14.92
C GLY A 70 -4.14 18.89 -15.17
N LEU A 71 -3.49 17.95 -14.45
CA LEU A 71 -3.82 16.53 -14.52
C LEU A 71 -4.89 16.08 -13.51
N VAL A 72 -5.10 16.89 -12.46
CA VAL A 72 -6.13 16.67 -11.44
C VAL A 72 -7.08 17.86 -11.46
N ASP A 73 -8.37 17.58 -11.27
CA ASP A 73 -9.42 18.61 -11.18
C ASP A 73 -9.09 19.65 -10.10
N LEU A 74 -9.20 20.94 -10.43
CA LEU A 74 -8.90 22.04 -9.50
C LEU A 74 -9.95 22.16 -8.40
N ASP A 75 -11.17 21.65 -8.62
CA ASP A 75 -12.25 21.69 -7.62
C ASP A 75 -12.18 20.53 -6.62
N PHE A 76 -11.31 19.55 -6.85
CA PHE A 76 -11.04 18.49 -5.90
C PHE A 76 -10.23 19.04 -4.71
N ASP A 77 -10.57 18.64 -3.48
CA ASP A 77 -9.80 18.99 -2.28
C ASP A 77 -9.01 17.76 -1.79
N PRO A 78 -7.70 17.64 -2.09
CA PRO A 78 -6.87 16.56 -1.58
C PRO A 78 -6.81 16.48 -0.06
N ARG A 79 -7.00 17.61 0.65
CA ARG A 79 -6.92 17.66 2.11
C ARG A 79 -8.21 17.19 2.79
N ALA A 80 -9.30 17.08 2.05
CA ALA A 80 -10.56 16.51 2.51
C ALA A 80 -10.61 14.97 2.41
N ILE A 81 -9.54 14.31 1.93
CA ILE A 81 -9.49 12.84 1.82
C ILE A 81 -9.58 12.19 3.21
N ASP A 82 -10.59 11.33 3.38
CA ASP A 82 -10.68 10.43 4.54
C ASP A 82 -9.95 9.11 4.24
N PHE A 83 -8.82 8.91 4.92
CA PHE A 83 -8.02 7.69 4.80
C PHE A 83 -8.62 6.57 5.67
N ILE A 84 -9.37 5.68 5.04
CA ILE A 84 -9.96 4.50 5.67
C ILE A 84 -8.85 3.56 6.18
N GLY A 85 -8.97 3.09 7.42
CA GLY A 85 -8.02 2.16 8.02
C GLY A 85 -7.02 2.81 8.99
N ARG A 86 -7.14 4.12 9.23
CA ARG A 86 -6.43 4.81 10.32
C ARG A 86 -6.72 4.08 11.64
N ALA A 87 -5.68 3.49 12.24
CA ALA A 87 -5.75 3.10 13.65
C ALA A 87 -6.08 4.36 14.44
N HIS A 88 -7.30 4.45 14.98
CA HIS A 88 -7.65 5.55 15.85
C HIS A 88 -6.74 5.47 17.06
N SER A 89 -5.83 6.44 17.19
CA SER A 89 -5.21 6.74 18.48
C SER A 89 -6.35 7.01 19.45
N ARG A 90 -6.48 6.15 20.47
CA ARG A 90 -7.20 6.52 21.69
C ARG A 90 -6.45 7.64 22.39
#